data_AF-A0A9W9NWZ8-F1
#
_entry.id   AF-A0A9W9NWZ8-F1
#
_cell.length_a   1.000
_cell.length_b   1.000
_cell.length_c   1.000
_cell.angle_alpha   90.00
_cell.angle_beta   90.00
_cell.angle_gamma   90.00
#
_symmetry.space_group_name_H-M   'P 1'
#
loop_
_entity.id
_entity.type
_entity.pdbx_description
1 polymer ?
#
loop_
_entity_poly.entity_id
_entity_poly.type
_entity_poly.pdbx_seq_one_letter_code
_entity_poly.pdbx_strand_id
1 'polypeptide(L)' 'MPPIRSESSQKLANREGKILLILSNIKNGCINSLRAAAKLYKISFSTLQIYADG' A
#
# COMPACT_ATOMS: atom_id res chain seq x y z
N MET A 1 0.42 -19.69 23.15
CA MET A 1 -0.50 -18.55 22.91
C MET A 1 0.30 -17.49 22.18
N PRO A 2 0.00 -17.14 20.91
CA PRO A 2 0.82 -16.15 20.21
C PRO A 2 0.57 -14.80 20.88
N PRO A 3 1.60 -13.95 21.02
CA PRO A 3 1.45 -12.65 21.66
C PRO A 3 0.37 -11.85 20.92
N ILE A 4 -0.50 -11.21 21.70
CA ILE A 4 -1.50 -10.26 21.20
C ILE A 4 -0.67 -9.17 20.51
N ARG A 5 -0.57 -9.24 19.18
CA ARG A 5 0.12 -8.22 18.40
C ARG A 5 -0.56 -6.90 18.74
N SER A 6 0.20 -5.97 19.29
CA SER A 6 -0.28 -4.63 19.57
C SER A 6 -1.05 -4.12 18.36
N GLU A 7 -2.21 -3.50 18.57
CA GLU A 7 -3.07 -3.00 17.48
C GLU A 7 -2.29 -2.13 16.47
N SER A 8 -1.22 -1.48 16.94
CA SER A 8 -0.27 -0.73 16.11
C SER A 8 0.43 -1.60 15.06
N SER A 9 0.88 -2.80 15.41
CA SER A 9 1.55 -3.73 14.49
C SER A 9 0.58 -4.29 13.44
N GLN A 10 -0.64 -4.64 13.84
CA GLN A 10 -1.69 -5.08 12.91
C GLN A 10 -2.09 -3.96 11.95
N LYS A 11 -2.21 -2.73 12.43
CA LYS A 11 -2.55 -1.55 11.62
C LYS A 11 -1.45 -1.22 10.61
N LEU A 12 -0.18 -1.38 10.98
CA LEU A 12 0.98 -1.23 10.09
C LEU A 12 0.99 -2.28 9.00
N ALA A 13 0.89 -3.57 9.37
CA ALA A 13 0.87 -4.67 8.41
C ALA A 13 -0.31 -4.56 7.43
N ASN A 14 -1.49 -4.16 7.90
CA ASN A 14 -2.65 -3.91 7.05
C ASN A 14 -2.44 -2.74 6.08
N ARG A 15 -1.65 -1.73 6.46
CA ARG A 15 -1.34 -0.59 5.59
C ARG A 15 -0.32 -0.98 4.53
N GLU A 16 0.73 -1.70 4.92
CA GLU A 16 1.75 -2.21 4.00
C GLU A 16 1.18 -3.19 2.99
N GLY A 17 0.35 -4.14 3.44
CA GLY A 17 -0.34 -5.09 2.56
C GLY A 17 -1.23 -4.38 1.51
N LYS A 18 -1.92 -3.30 1.91
CA LYS A 18 -2.69 -2.47 0.97
C LYS A 18 -1.80 -1.78 -0.05
N ILE A 19 -0.67 -1.22 0.36
CA ILE A 19 0.27 -0.55 -0.56
C ILE A 19 0.83 -1.57 -1.58
N LEU A 20 1.23 -2.76 -1.12
CA LEU A 20 1.72 -3.82 -2.00
C LEU A 20 0.67 -4.27 -3.02
N LEU A 21 -0.59 -4.41 -2.61
CA LEU A 21 -1.70 -4.73 -3.51
C LEU A 21 -1.90 -3.63 -4.57
N ILE A 22 -1.72 -2.36 -4.19
CA ILE A 22 -1.87 -1.25 -5.13
C ILE A 22 -0.72 -1.25 -6.14
N LEU A 23 0.52 -1.46 -5.68
CA LEU A 23 1.68 -1.54 -6.56
C LEU A 23 1.60 -2.73 -7.53
N SER A 24 1.08 -3.88 -7.09
CA SER A 24 0.87 -5.02 -7.97
C SER A 24 -0.18 -4.74 -9.04
N ASN A 25 -1.27 -4.03 -8.71
CA ASN A 25 -2.27 -3.59 -9.69
C ASN A 25 -1.69 -2.62 -10.74
N ILE A 26 -0.74 -1.78 -10.35
CA ILE A 26 -0.02 -0.92 -11.31
C ILE A 26 0.87 -1.78 -12.21
N LYS A 27 1.65 -2.71 -11.65
CA LYS A 27 2.50 -3.63 -12.41
C LYS A 27 1.72 -4.54 -13.37
N ASN A 28 0.52 -4.96 -12.97
CA ASN A 28 -0.36 -5.80 -13.78
C ASN A 28 -1.12 -5.00 -14.86
N GLY A 29 -0.92 -3.69 -14.96
CA GLY A 29 -1.59 -2.84 -15.95
C GLY A 29 -3.06 -2.56 -15.64
N CYS A 30 -3.57 -2.94 -14.47
CA CYS A 30 -4.92 -2.57 -14.03
C CYS A 30 -5.03 -1.07 -13.73
N ILE A 31 -3.90 -0.43 -13.38
CA ILE A 31 -3.84 1.00 -13.10
C ILE A 31 -2.67 1.62 -13.85
N ASN A 32 -2.97 2.61 -14.68
CA ASN A 32 -2.00 3.18 -15.61
C ASN A 32 -0.93 4.07 -14.96
N SER A 33 -1.07 4.45 -13.68
CA SER A 33 -0.07 5.27 -12.99
C SER A 33 -0.20 5.23 -11.46
N LEU A 34 0.90 5.53 -10.77
CA LEU A 34 0.93 5.78 -9.32
C LEU A 34 -0.03 6.90 -8.90
N ARG A 35 -0.22 7.92 -9.75
CA ARG A 35 -1.12 9.04 -9.46
C ARG A 35 -2.60 8.65 -9.58
N ALA A 36 -2.95 7.77 -10.51
CA ALA A 36 -4.29 7.19 -10.59
C ALA A 36 -4.58 6.28 -9.39
N ALA A 37 -3.61 5.44 -9.02
CA ALA A 37 -3.68 4.59 -7.83
C ALA A 37 -3.88 5.41 -6.54
N ALA A 38 -3.13 6.50 -6.36
CA ALA A 38 -3.26 7.41 -5.22
C ALA A 38 -4.69 7.93 -5.07
N LYS A 39 -5.31 8.35 -6.18
CA LYS A 39 -6.71 8.82 -6.19
C LYS A 39 -7.71 7.70 -5.89
N LEU A 40 -7.55 6.54 -6.54
CA LEU A 40 -8.47 5.41 -6.40
C LEU A 40 -8.50 4.87 -4.97
N TYR A 41 -7.33 4.73 -4.35
CA TYR A 41 -7.21 4.14 -3.02
C TYR A 41 -7.16 5.16 -1.89
N LYS A 42 -7.27 6.46 -2.21
CA LYS A 42 -7.17 7.58 -1.25
C LYS A 42 -5.89 7.50 -0.40
N ILE A 43 -4.77 7.14 -1.02
CA ILE A 43 -3.45 7.10 -0.41
C ILE A 43 -2.62 8.23 -0.99
N SER A 44 -1.80 8.88 -0.15
CA SER A 44 -0.87 9.91 -0.61
C SER A 44 0.07 9.38 -1.68
N PHE A 45 0.21 10.14 -2.77
CA PHE A 45 1.12 9.80 -3.86
C PHE A 45 2.56 9.63 -3.38
N SER A 46 3.03 10.49 -2.48
CA SER A 46 4.36 10.39 -1.87
C SER A 46 4.58 9.06 -1.15
N THR A 47 3.57 8.55 -0.46
CA THR A 47 3.64 7.22 0.17
C THR A 47 3.80 6.14 -0.89
N LEU A 48 2.98 6.14 -1.95
CA LEU A 48 3.12 5.13 -3.02
C LEU A 48 4.47 5.24 -3.74
N GLN A 49 4.99 6.45 -3.93
CA GLN A 49 6.28 6.67 -4.57
C GLN A 49 7.45 6.13 -3.74
N ILE A 50 7.48 6.38 -2.43
CA ILE A 50 8.51 5.85 -1.53
C ILE A 50 8.59 4.31 -1.60
N TYR A 51 7.44 3.63 -1.70
CA TYR A 51 7.39 2.17 -1.79
C TYR A 51 7.64 1.63 -3.22
N ALA A 52 7.55 2.48 -4.24
CA ALA A 52 7.83 2.11 -5.62
C ALA A 52 9.31 2.30 -5.98
N ASP A 53 9.95 3.32 -5.39
CA ASP A 53 11.36 3.68 -5.62
C ASP A 53 12.34 2.96 -4.67
N GLY A 54 11.82 2.28 -3.64
CA GLY A 54 12.58 1.53 -2.63
C GLY A 54 12.88 0.08 -2.99
#